data_AF-A0A148N8H0-F1
#
_entry.id   AF-A0A148N8H0-F1
#
_cell.length_a   1.000
_cell.length_b   1.000
_cell.length_c   1.000
_cell.angle_alpha   90.00
_cell.angle_beta   90.00
_cell.angle_gamma   90.00
#
_symmetry.space_group_name_H-M   'P 1'
#
loop_
_entity.id
_entity.type
_entity.pdbx_description
1 polymer ?
#
loop_
_entity_poly.entity_id
_entity_poly.type
_entity_poly.pdbx_seq_one_letter_code
_entity_poly.pdbx_strand_id
1 'polypeptide(L)'
;MKTTLICTVGGSHEPIVKAIQALKPDHVCFVCSGDDPATGNKGSYTQITGKGNVIKANFGDDKPTLPNIPAQVDLQEDQFAVLRVQPDSLDDIYRALVDWLRTRERDAERIVADYTGGTKTMSAALVAFALDEGIELQLVSGSRSNLVKVESGAEYVMPAAVEQSRFRRQLERAMDAWERHAYDETAFLLKNIQPPADPALRGEYERAIDISRAFAAWDRFDHVSAQRVLSRYRPRLGRHWWPLLGTLDMMLKEGRGEPLRLFDLWRNAERRATQGRYDDAVARIYRLLEWSAQWILQSAGIETKDVPPGKIPEGVALTKNREGKYQAGLFAAWTLAADYGGEVVAEFWRSQKESMLDLLQSRNHSILAHGFKPISENEWQDFARWVEEKLLPLLLAISANDPWRIKELPPQLPRWLEASE
;
A
#
# COMPACT_ATOMS: atom_id res chain seq x y z
N MET A 1 11.78 -27.37 9.44
CA MET A 1 12.29 -25.98 9.50
C MET A 1 13.05 -25.86 10.79
N LYS A 2 14.30 -25.37 10.74
CA LYS A 2 15.11 -25.20 11.96
C LYS A 2 14.45 -24.15 12.85
N THR A 3 14.46 -24.31 14.17
CA THR A 3 13.89 -23.36 15.12
C THR A 3 15.01 -22.70 15.92
N THR A 4 15.07 -21.36 15.92
CA THR A 4 15.97 -20.59 16.77
C THR A 4 15.20 -19.77 17.79
N LEU A 5 15.67 -19.82 19.04
CA LEU A 5 15.22 -18.95 20.13
C LEU A 5 16.18 -17.78 20.30
N ILE A 6 15.68 -16.55 20.30
CA ILE A 6 16.41 -15.37 20.80
C ILE A 6 15.87 -15.09 22.19
N CYS A 7 16.73 -15.04 23.21
CA CYS A 7 16.28 -14.74 24.57
C CYS A 7 17.20 -13.74 25.29
N THR A 8 16.59 -12.76 25.94
CA THR A 8 17.32 -11.82 26.80
C THR A 8 17.65 -12.45 28.15
N VAL A 9 18.90 -12.28 28.60
CA VAL A 9 19.41 -12.91 29.83
C VAL A 9 19.55 -11.88 30.94
N GLY A 10 18.81 -12.09 32.03
CA GLY A 10 18.78 -11.22 33.22
C GLY A 10 19.34 -11.91 34.45
N GLY A 11 18.98 -11.44 35.65
CA GLY A 11 19.44 -12.03 36.91
C GLY A 11 18.79 -13.37 37.29
N SER A 12 17.65 -13.70 36.69
CA SER A 12 16.94 -14.97 36.90
C SER A 12 17.14 -15.90 35.71
N HIS A 13 17.47 -17.16 35.99
CA HIS A 13 17.80 -18.18 35.00
C HIS A 13 16.59 -19.06 34.64
N GLU A 14 15.69 -19.23 35.61
CA GLU A 14 14.54 -20.14 35.57
C GLU A 14 13.63 -19.88 34.37
N PRO A 15 13.26 -18.61 34.04
CA PRO A 15 12.44 -18.34 32.87
C PRO A 15 13.14 -18.74 31.56
N ILE A 16 14.45 -18.56 31.47
CA ILE A 16 15.23 -18.85 30.26
C ILE A 16 15.32 -20.37 30.05
N VAL A 17 15.61 -21.11 31.12
CA VAL A 17 15.60 -22.58 31.13
C VAL A 17 14.22 -23.10 30.69
N LYS A 18 13.15 -22.55 31.25
CA LYS A 18 11.77 -22.93 30.91
C LYS A 18 11.44 -22.66 29.44
N ALA A 19 11.81 -21.49 28.92
CA ALA A 19 11.61 -21.12 27.53
C ALA A 19 12.29 -22.11 26.56
N ILE A 20 13.54 -22.48 26.85
CA ILE A 20 14.29 -23.46 26.03
C ILE A 20 13.66 -24.85 26.12
N GLN A 21 13.32 -25.33 27.32
CA GLN A 21 12.72 -26.66 27.50
C GLN A 21 11.36 -26.80 26.82
N ALA A 22 10.55 -25.74 26.83
CA ALA A 22 9.23 -25.76 26.21
C ALA A 22 9.31 -25.68 24.68
N LEU A 23 10.15 -24.80 24.13
CA LEU A 23 10.27 -24.59 22.69
C LEU A 23 11.12 -25.66 22.01
N LYS A 24 12.09 -26.25 22.73
CA LYS A 24 13.11 -27.18 22.21
C LYS A 24 13.77 -26.68 20.91
N PRO A 25 14.38 -25.49 20.93
CA PRO A 25 14.98 -24.92 19.72
C PRO A 25 16.22 -25.71 19.29
N ASP A 26 16.50 -25.70 17.99
CA ASP A 26 17.73 -26.26 17.42
C ASP A 26 18.96 -25.36 17.69
N HIS A 27 18.72 -24.07 17.95
CA HIS A 27 19.77 -23.10 18.28
C HIS A 27 19.24 -21.97 19.18
N VAL A 28 20.09 -21.43 20.06
CA VAL A 28 19.73 -20.32 20.97
C VAL A 28 20.67 -19.13 20.81
N CYS A 29 20.12 -17.93 20.62
CA CYS A 29 20.85 -16.67 20.68
C CYS A 29 20.59 -16.00 22.03
N PHE A 30 21.57 -16.07 22.94
CA PHE A 30 21.52 -15.42 24.23
C PHE A 30 21.94 -13.95 24.11
N VAL A 31 21.01 -13.02 24.37
CA VAL A 31 21.31 -11.57 24.43
C VAL A 31 21.64 -11.22 25.86
N CYS A 32 22.91 -10.92 26.13
CA CYS A 32 23.47 -10.78 27.46
C CYS A 32 24.06 -9.39 27.68
N SER A 33 23.92 -8.84 28.89
CA SER A 33 24.61 -7.60 29.23
C SER A 33 26.12 -7.80 29.27
N GLY A 34 26.86 -6.79 28.80
CA GLY A 34 28.30 -6.67 28.98
C GLY A 34 28.70 -6.35 30.42
N ASP A 35 30.01 -6.23 30.67
CA ASP A 35 30.50 -5.76 31.96
C ASP A 35 30.06 -4.30 32.18
N ASP A 36 29.68 -3.96 33.41
CA ASP A 36 29.35 -2.59 33.79
C ASP A 36 30.65 -1.75 33.81
N PRO A 37 30.76 -0.72 32.95
CA PRO A 37 31.99 0.07 32.86
C PRO A 37 32.24 0.95 34.10
N ALA A 38 31.19 1.29 34.86
CA ALA A 38 31.30 2.13 36.05
C ALA A 38 31.66 1.33 37.30
N THR A 39 31.07 0.14 37.47
CA THR A 39 31.29 -0.68 38.68
C THR A 39 32.30 -1.81 38.47
N GLY A 40 32.61 -2.16 37.22
CA GLY A 40 33.43 -3.33 36.87
C GLY A 40 32.72 -4.66 37.08
N ASN A 41 31.44 -4.64 37.47
CA ASN A 41 30.64 -5.84 37.69
C ASN A 41 30.47 -6.61 36.38
N LYS A 42 30.55 -7.94 36.49
CA LYS A 42 30.38 -8.82 35.35
C LYS A 42 28.92 -8.85 34.89
N GLY A 43 28.72 -8.80 33.58
CA GLY A 43 27.40 -8.88 32.96
C GLY A 43 26.77 -10.27 32.99
N SER A 44 25.54 -10.36 32.47
CA SER A 44 24.76 -11.60 32.49
C SER A 44 25.31 -12.69 31.56
N TYR A 45 26.25 -12.38 30.66
CA TYR A 45 26.92 -13.39 29.82
C TYR A 45 27.64 -14.46 30.64
N THR A 46 28.02 -14.15 31.88
CA THR A 46 28.63 -15.11 32.81
C THR A 46 27.71 -16.28 33.15
N GLN A 47 26.39 -16.08 33.08
CA GLN A 47 25.41 -17.16 33.24
C GLN A 47 25.36 -18.11 32.04
N ILE A 48 25.98 -17.74 30.92
CA ILE A 48 26.05 -18.56 29.70
C ILE A 48 27.44 -19.19 29.55
N THR A 49 28.50 -18.40 29.67
CA THR A 49 29.88 -18.84 29.39
C THR A 49 30.68 -19.18 30.66
N GLY A 50 30.13 -18.97 31.86
CA GLY A 50 30.80 -19.27 33.11
C GLY A 50 31.08 -20.78 33.27
N LYS A 51 32.18 -21.13 33.94
CA LYS A 51 32.60 -22.53 34.15
C LYS A 51 32.30 -22.98 35.58
N GLY A 52 31.85 -24.23 35.73
CA GLY A 52 31.44 -24.79 37.02
C GLY A 52 30.11 -24.20 37.48
N ASN A 53 29.91 -24.14 38.81
CA ASN A 53 28.70 -23.57 39.37
C ASN A 53 28.81 -22.04 39.42
N VAL A 54 28.03 -21.38 38.58
CA VAL A 54 28.07 -19.91 38.38
C VAL A 54 26.73 -19.23 38.62
N ILE A 55 25.65 -20.01 38.76
CA ILE A 55 24.29 -19.52 39.03
C ILE A 55 23.86 -19.93 40.43
N LYS A 56 23.22 -19.00 41.15
CA LYS A 56 22.59 -19.30 42.45
C LYS A 56 21.23 -19.95 42.21
N ALA A 57 20.92 -21.02 42.95
CA ALA A 57 19.61 -21.66 42.85
C ALA A 57 18.49 -20.74 43.33
N ASN A 58 18.76 -19.91 44.33
CA ASN A 58 17.90 -18.82 44.76
C ASN A 58 18.70 -17.52 44.85
N PHE A 59 18.06 -16.38 44.57
CA PHE A 59 18.68 -15.06 44.64
C PHE A 59 19.41 -14.78 45.97
N GLY A 60 18.88 -15.31 47.08
CA GLY A 60 19.42 -15.14 48.43
C GLY A 60 20.56 -16.09 48.82
N ASP A 61 20.96 -17.04 47.97
CA ASP A 61 22.00 -18.01 48.33
C ASP A 61 23.38 -17.35 48.45
N ASP A 62 24.21 -17.80 49.39
CA ASP A 62 25.55 -17.25 49.61
C ASP A 62 26.52 -17.56 48.44
N LYS A 63 26.35 -18.70 47.79
CA LYS A 63 27.24 -19.19 46.73
C LYS A 63 26.43 -19.80 45.57
N PRO A 64 26.93 -19.70 44.33
CA PRO A 64 26.33 -20.38 43.20
C PRO A 64 26.46 -21.90 43.35
N THR A 65 25.37 -22.62 43.05
CA THR A 65 25.25 -24.08 43.16
C THR A 65 24.83 -24.74 41.86
N LEU A 66 24.38 -23.96 40.88
CA LEU A 66 23.95 -24.44 39.57
C LEU A 66 24.99 -24.09 38.50
N PRO A 67 25.14 -24.96 37.47
CA PRO A 67 26.01 -24.67 36.34
C PRO A 67 25.43 -23.54 35.47
N ASN A 68 26.14 -23.14 34.42
CA ASN A 68 25.64 -22.18 33.44
C ASN A 68 24.34 -22.66 32.75
N ILE A 69 23.55 -21.75 32.17
CA ILE A 69 22.25 -22.07 31.55
C ILE A 69 22.40 -23.15 30.46
N PRO A 70 23.35 -23.07 29.49
CA PRO A 70 23.52 -24.13 28.48
C PRO A 70 23.68 -25.53 29.07
N ALA A 71 24.46 -25.68 30.15
CA ALA A 71 24.65 -26.96 30.81
C ALA A 71 23.41 -27.45 31.57
N GLN A 72 22.53 -26.55 32.05
CA GLN A 72 21.27 -26.93 32.69
C GLN A 72 20.23 -27.48 31.70
N VAL A 73 20.38 -27.19 30.40
CA VAL A 73 19.47 -27.62 29.33
C VAL A 73 20.17 -28.46 28.25
N ASP A 74 21.35 -28.99 28.55
CA ASP A 74 22.15 -29.87 27.69
C ASP A 74 22.48 -29.31 26.29
N LEU A 75 22.62 -27.98 26.16
CA LEU A 75 23.03 -27.33 24.90
C LEU A 75 24.54 -27.48 24.65
N GLN A 76 24.90 -27.90 23.44
CA GLN A 76 26.29 -27.95 22.95
C GLN A 76 26.78 -26.57 22.47
N GLU A 77 28.09 -26.36 22.40
CA GLU A 77 28.69 -25.05 22.02
C GLU A 77 28.28 -24.56 20.62
N ASP A 78 27.98 -25.47 19.69
CA ASP A 78 27.49 -25.14 18.34
C ASP A 78 25.97 -24.90 18.27
N GLN A 79 25.26 -25.12 19.37
CA GLN A 79 23.82 -24.90 19.50
C GLN A 79 23.47 -23.55 20.12
N PHE A 80 24.45 -22.71 20.46
CA PHE A 80 24.15 -21.36 20.92
C PHE A 80 25.18 -20.30 20.54
N ALA A 81 24.70 -19.06 20.51
CA ALA A 81 25.51 -17.85 20.36
C ALA A 81 25.28 -16.90 21.53
N VAL A 82 26.27 -16.08 21.84
CA VAL A 82 26.20 -15.05 22.90
C VAL A 82 26.38 -13.67 22.28
N LEU A 83 25.31 -12.88 22.27
CA LEU A 83 25.33 -11.47 21.91
C LEU A 83 25.55 -10.63 23.16
N ARG A 84 26.73 -10.02 23.27
CA ARG A 84 27.04 -9.08 24.37
C ARG A 84 26.64 -7.67 23.98
N VAL A 85 25.82 -7.03 24.81
CA VAL A 85 25.22 -5.71 24.54
C VAL A 85 25.35 -4.77 25.73
N GLN A 86 25.26 -3.46 25.50
CA GLN A 86 25.12 -2.47 26.56
C GLN A 86 23.67 -2.49 27.09
N PRO A 87 23.42 -2.91 28.35
CA PRO A 87 22.08 -3.26 28.83
C PRO A 87 21.10 -2.08 28.90
N ASP A 88 21.60 -0.84 28.91
CA ASP A 88 20.79 0.38 28.99
C ASP A 88 20.79 1.19 27.67
N SER A 89 21.37 0.65 26.59
CA SER A 89 21.34 1.27 25.26
C SER A 89 20.43 0.49 24.32
N LEU A 90 19.22 1.02 24.09
CA LEU A 90 18.27 0.41 23.17
C LEU A 90 18.86 0.26 21.75
N ASP A 91 19.54 1.29 21.26
CA ASP A 91 20.14 1.30 19.92
C ASP A 91 21.24 0.24 19.76
N ASP A 92 22.10 0.06 20.78
CA ASP A 92 23.16 -0.95 20.72
C ASP A 92 22.56 -2.37 20.64
N ILE A 93 21.55 -2.63 21.47
CA ILE A 93 20.86 -3.92 21.51
C ILE A 93 20.15 -4.18 20.19
N TYR A 94 19.40 -3.20 19.67
CA TYR A 94 18.67 -3.31 18.42
C TYR A 94 19.62 -3.56 17.24
N ARG A 95 20.71 -2.79 17.15
CA ARG A 95 21.73 -2.96 16.10
C ARG A 95 22.37 -4.35 16.16
N ALA A 96 22.75 -4.81 17.35
CA ALA A 96 23.36 -6.13 17.52
C ALA A 96 22.41 -7.25 17.05
N LEU A 97 21.11 -7.15 17.36
CA LEU A 97 20.09 -8.09 16.90
C LEU A 97 19.94 -8.09 15.37
N VAL A 98 19.93 -6.92 14.72
CA VAL A 98 19.88 -6.79 13.25
C VAL A 98 21.12 -7.40 12.60
N ASP A 99 22.32 -7.12 13.12
CA ASP A 99 23.56 -7.67 12.57
C ASP A 99 23.63 -9.18 12.75
N TRP A 100 23.15 -9.71 13.89
CA TRP A 100 23.01 -11.15 14.07
C TRP A 100 22.01 -11.77 13.08
N LEU A 101 20.84 -11.15 12.89
CA LEU A 101 19.81 -11.66 11.97
C LEU A 101 20.30 -11.73 10.52
N ARG A 102 21.15 -10.78 10.08
CA ARG A 102 21.76 -10.78 8.74
C ARG A 102 22.64 -12.00 8.46
N THR A 103 23.12 -12.68 9.51
CA THR A 103 23.90 -13.91 9.37
C THR A 103 23.03 -15.17 9.22
N ARG A 104 21.69 -15.03 9.25
CA ARG A 104 20.73 -16.14 9.24
C ARG A 104 20.05 -16.29 7.89
N GLU A 105 19.71 -17.54 7.54
CA GLU A 105 18.89 -17.85 6.37
C GLU A 105 17.39 -17.80 6.74
N ARG A 106 16.77 -16.63 6.54
CA ARG A 106 15.40 -16.34 7.01
C ARG A 106 14.33 -17.29 6.47
N ASP A 107 14.48 -17.78 5.23
CA ASP A 107 13.48 -18.63 4.59
C ASP A 107 13.54 -20.09 5.07
N ALA A 108 14.61 -20.49 5.76
CA ALA A 108 14.83 -21.86 6.24
C ALA A 108 14.60 -22.03 7.75
N GLU A 109 14.34 -20.94 8.47
CA GLU A 109 14.37 -20.89 9.93
C GLU A 109 13.16 -20.19 10.55
N ARG A 110 12.54 -20.87 11.51
CA ARG A 110 11.54 -20.27 12.39
C ARG A 110 12.26 -19.61 13.56
N ILE A 111 12.07 -18.31 13.74
CA ILE A 111 12.69 -17.55 14.83
C ILE A 111 11.60 -17.15 15.84
N VAL A 112 11.89 -17.39 17.12
CA VAL A 112 11.03 -17.00 18.25
C VAL A 112 11.85 -16.15 19.21
N ALA A 113 11.29 -15.05 19.69
CA ALA A 113 11.90 -14.13 20.63
C ALA A 113 11.21 -14.22 22.01
N ASP A 114 12.00 -14.51 23.04
CA ASP A 114 11.56 -14.52 24.45
C ASP A 114 12.16 -13.34 25.20
N TYR A 115 11.28 -12.43 25.63
CA TYR A 115 11.66 -11.17 26.29
C TYR A 115 11.47 -11.21 27.81
N THR A 116 11.34 -12.40 28.40
CA THR A 116 11.04 -12.55 29.83
C THR A 116 12.23 -12.16 30.73
N GLY A 117 13.45 -12.46 30.29
CA GLY A 117 14.68 -12.11 31.00
C GLY A 117 15.27 -10.78 30.57
N GLY A 118 16.39 -10.40 31.18
CA GLY A 118 17.12 -9.16 30.86
C GLY A 118 16.64 -7.93 31.63
N THR A 119 17.24 -6.77 31.32
CA THR A 119 16.74 -5.47 31.79
C THR A 119 15.49 -5.07 31.01
N LYS A 120 14.72 -4.10 31.53
CA LYS A 120 13.56 -3.54 30.82
C LYS A 120 13.94 -3.04 29.42
N THR A 121 15.10 -2.41 29.29
CA THR A 121 15.63 -1.90 28.03
C THR A 121 15.95 -3.04 27.05
N MET A 122 16.55 -4.13 27.51
CA MET A 122 16.78 -5.33 26.69
C MET A 122 15.48 -5.96 26.20
N SER A 123 14.50 -6.16 27.09
CA SER A 123 13.19 -6.69 26.71
C SER A 123 12.48 -5.78 25.70
N ALA A 124 12.51 -4.46 25.92
CA ALA A 124 11.91 -3.49 25.01
C ALA A 124 12.57 -3.50 23.62
N ALA A 125 13.91 -3.54 23.56
CA ALA A 125 14.66 -3.62 22.31
C ALA A 125 14.35 -4.92 21.54
N LEU A 126 14.29 -6.07 22.24
CA LEU A 126 13.95 -7.35 21.62
C LEU A 126 12.51 -7.37 21.08
N VAL A 127 11.55 -6.81 21.83
CA VAL A 127 10.16 -6.69 21.36
C VAL A 127 10.07 -5.78 20.13
N ALA A 128 10.71 -4.61 20.14
CA ALA A 128 10.73 -3.70 18.99
C ALA A 128 11.33 -4.37 17.75
N PHE A 129 12.49 -5.01 17.91
CA PHE A 129 13.15 -5.78 16.86
C PHE A 129 12.25 -6.90 16.31
N ALA A 130 11.61 -7.68 17.19
CA ALA A 130 10.75 -8.77 16.76
C ALA A 130 9.52 -8.28 15.97
N LEU A 131 8.93 -7.15 16.36
CA LEU A 131 7.81 -6.55 15.64
C LEU A 131 8.20 -6.02 14.26
N ASP A 132 9.39 -5.41 14.15
CA ASP A 132 9.91 -4.88 12.89
C ASP A 132 10.31 -5.98 11.91
N GLU A 133 10.93 -7.05 12.41
CA GLU A 133 11.37 -8.18 11.60
C GLU A 133 10.30 -9.26 11.43
N GLY A 134 9.16 -9.12 12.10
CA GLY A 134 8.07 -10.07 11.99
C GLY A 134 8.31 -11.43 12.65
N ILE A 135 9.15 -11.44 13.69
CA ILE A 135 9.54 -12.60 14.50
C ILE A 135 8.44 -12.89 15.54
N GLU A 136 8.22 -14.17 15.83
CA GLU A 136 7.25 -14.60 16.85
C GLU A 136 7.70 -14.17 18.25
N LEU A 137 6.78 -13.68 19.07
CA LEU A 137 7.07 -13.29 20.45
C LEU A 137 6.45 -14.29 21.43
N GLN A 138 7.21 -14.64 22.47
CA GLN A 138 6.73 -15.42 23.61
C GLN A 138 7.21 -14.80 24.92
N LEU A 139 6.57 -15.17 26.01
CA LEU A 139 7.04 -14.89 27.37
C LEU A 139 6.75 -16.06 28.30
N VAL A 140 7.52 -16.19 29.36
CA VAL A 140 7.27 -17.11 30.47
C VAL A 140 6.54 -16.33 31.55
N SER A 141 5.32 -16.77 31.85
CA SER A 141 4.48 -16.21 32.91
C SER A 141 4.24 -17.27 33.97
N GLY A 142 3.78 -16.87 35.15
CA GLY A 142 3.29 -17.80 36.16
C GLY A 142 2.28 -17.13 37.08
N SER A 143 1.54 -17.93 37.85
CA SER A 143 0.56 -17.40 38.79
C SER A 143 1.24 -16.51 39.83
N ARG A 144 0.72 -15.29 39.96
CA ARG A 144 1.16 -14.32 40.96
C ARG A 144 0.21 -14.39 42.15
N SER A 145 0.69 -14.81 43.31
CA SER A 145 -0.04 -14.64 44.57
C SER A 145 0.08 -13.21 45.13
N ASN A 146 1.05 -12.41 44.63
CA ASN A 146 1.19 -10.98 44.88
C ASN A 146 1.96 -10.25 43.74
N LEU A 147 2.04 -8.91 43.80
CA LEU A 147 2.77 -8.08 42.82
C LEU A 147 4.31 -8.28 42.81
N VAL A 148 4.86 -9.03 43.77
CA VAL A 148 6.30 -9.06 44.08
C VAL A 148 6.98 -10.29 43.49
N LYS A 149 6.31 -11.44 43.41
CA LYS A 149 6.95 -12.67 42.90
C LYS A 149 5.95 -13.66 42.29
N VAL A 150 6.39 -14.35 41.25
CA VAL A 150 5.72 -15.53 40.68
C VAL A 150 6.04 -16.74 41.56
N GLU A 151 5.05 -17.62 41.79
CA GLU A 151 5.29 -18.87 42.53
C GLU A 151 6.15 -19.84 41.71
N SER A 152 7.25 -20.30 42.31
CA SER A 152 8.17 -21.26 41.71
C SER A 152 7.45 -22.57 41.40
N GLY A 153 7.46 -22.98 40.13
CA GLY A 153 6.82 -24.21 39.65
C GLY A 153 5.48 -24.00 38.93
N ALA A 154 4.92 -22.79 38.93
CA ALA A 154 3.69 -22.44 38.21
C ALA A 154 3.93 -21.76 36.86
N GLU A 155 5.17 -21.78 36.36
CA GLU A 155 5.55 -21.09 35.12
C GLU A 155 5.14 -21.86 33.85
N TYR A 156 4.56 -21.13 32.89
CA TYR A 156 4.21 -21.61 31.56
C TYR A 156 4.62 -20.59 30.48
N VAL A 157 5.03 -21.11 29.32
CA VAL A 157 5.31 -20.29 28.14
C VAL A 157 3.99 -19.92 27.48
N MET A 158 3.83 -18.64 27.14
CA MET A 158 2.67 -18.11 26.44
C MET A 158 3.12 -17.25 25.24
N PRO A 159 2.51 -17.44 24.05
CA PRO A 159 2.70 -16.51 22.94
C PRO A 159 2.26 -15.10 23.35
N ALA A 160 3.01 -14.08 22.95
CA ALA A 160 2.59 -12.70 23.12
C ALA A 160 1.59 -12.34 22.01
N ALA A 161 0.40 -11.88 22.40
CA ALA A 161 -0.64 -11.47 21.46
C ALA A 161 -0.27 -10.14 20.78
N VAL A 162 0.47 -10.21 19.68
CA VAL A 162 0.92 -9.02 18.91
C VAL A 162 0.37 -8.96 17.48
N GLU A 163 -0.39 -9.98 17.06
CA GLU A 163 -0.94 -10.10 15.71
C GLU A 163 -1.72 -8.86 15.29
N GLN A 164 -2.66 -8.41 16.13
CA GLN A 164 -3.50 -7.26 15.83
C GLN A 164 -2.66 -5.99 15.65
N SER A 165 -1.76 -5.68 16.58
CA SER A 165 -0.91 -4.49 16.52
C SER A 165 0.01 -4.50 15.30
N ARG A 166 0.61 -5.66 14.99
CA ARG A 166 1.46 -5.85 13.80
C ARG A 166 0.64 -5.66 12.53
N PHE A 167 -0.50 -6.32 12.42
CA PHE A 167 -1.38 -6.23 11.26
C PHE A 167 -1.86 -4.78 11.03
N ARG A 168 -2.31 -4.09 12.08
CA ARG A 168 -2.77 -2.69 11.99
C ARG A 168 -1.67 -1.77 11.43
N ARG A 169 -0.46 -1.85 11.99
CA ARG A 169 0.68 -1.03 11.52
C ARG A 169 1.07 -1.33 10.07
N GLN A 170 1.03 -2.59 9.66
CA GLN A 170 1.34 -2.96 8.27
C GLN A 170 0.22 -2.57 7.30
N LEU A 171 -1.04 -2.71 7.71
CA LEU A 171 -2.20 -2.26 6.96
C LEU A 171 -2.16 -0.75 6.75
N GLU A 172 -1.99 0.05 7.81
CA GLU A 172 -1.87 1.51 7.74
C GLU A 172 -0.77 1.94 6.75
N ARG A 173 0.44 1.39 6.88
CA ARG A 173 1.55 1.67 5.96
C ARG A 173 1.24 1.33 4.51
N ALA A 174 0.56 0.21 4.26
CA ALA A 174 0.18 -0.15 2.90
C ALA A 174 -0.92 0.77 2.35
N MET A 175 -1.81 1.24 3.23
CA MET A 175 -2.92 2.13 2.89
C MET A 175 -2.48 3.56 2.59
N ASP A 176 -1.32 4.02 3.08
CA ASP A 176 -0.76 5.35 2.77
C ASP A 176 -0.67 5.62 1.25
N ALA A 177 -0.40 4.57 0.46
CA ALA A 177 -0.35 4.66 -1.00
C ALA A 177 -1.71 5.06 -1.65
N TRP A 178 -2.84 4.91 -0.96
CA TRP A 178 -4.14 5.39 -1.45
C TRP A 178 -4.21 6.91 -1.54
N GLU A 179 -3.44 7.66 -0.73
CA GLU A 179 -3.46 9.13 -0.74
C GLU A 179 -3.16 9.69 -2.14
N ARG A 180 -2.31 8.98 -2.88
CA ARG A 180 -1.90 9.27 -4.26
C ARG A 180 -2.54 8.36 -5.31
N HIS A 181 -3.63 7.67 -4.97
CA HIS A 181 -4.35 6.73 -5.84
C HIS A 181 -3.51 5.54 -6.33
N ALA A 182 -2.46 5.14 -5.61
CA ALA A 182 -1.59 4.01 -5.95
C ALA A 182 -2.17 2.69 -5.41
N TYR A 183 -3.39 2.35 -5.86
CA TYR A 183 -4.12 1.19 -5.35
C TYR A 183 -3.46 -0.16 -5.69
N ASP A 184 -2.75 -0.21 -6.82
CA ASP A 184 -1.98 -1.38 -7.24
C ASP A 184 -0.79 -1.65 -6.31
N GLU A 185 -0.11 -0.59 -5.88
CA GLU A 185 0.96 -0.66 -4.87
C GLU A 185 0.42 -1.14 -3.52
N THR A 186 -0.70 -0.60 -3.04
CA THR A 186 -1.32 -1.10 -1.80
C THR A 186 -1.66 -2.58 -1.91
N ALA A 187 -2.28 -3.02 -3.01
CA ALA A 187 -2.57 -4.43 -3.23
C ALA A 187 -1.30 -5.30 -3.27
N PHE A 188 -0.19 -4.76 -3.77
CA PHE A 188 1.12 -5.43 -3.77
C PHE A 188 1.70 -5.54 -2.35
N LEU A 189 1.75 -4.43 -1.60
CA LEU A 189 2.26 -4.37 -0.23
C LEU A 189 1.47 -5.30 0.70
N LEU A 190 0.14 -5.27 0.60
CA LEU A 190 -0.72 -6.11 1.43
C LEU A 190 -0.49 -7.60 1.17
N LYS A 191 -0.29 -8.04 -0.08
CA LYS A 191 0.00 -9.46 -0.36
C LYS A 191 1.27 -9.99 0.32
N ASN A 192 2.22 -9.10 0.64
CA ASN A 192 3.47 -9.46 1.30
C ASN A 192 3.33 -9.50 2.83
N ILE A 193 2.16 -9.14 3.37
CA ILE A 193 1.83 -9.31 4.78
C ILE A 193 1.38 -10.76 5.01
N GLN A 194 1.83 -11.35 6.11
CA GLN A 194 1.32 -12.64 6.54
C GLN A 194 -0.18 -12.52 6.91
N PRO A 195 -1.08 -13.31 6.30
CA PRO A 195 -2.50 -13.23 6.62
C PRO A 195 -2.75 -13.51 8.11
N PRO A 196 -3.55 -12.67 8.81
CA PRO A 196 -3.88 -12.90 10.21
C PRO A 196 -4.54 -14.28 10.44
N ALA A 197 -4.24 -14.89 11.59
CA ALA A 197 -4.88 -16.07 12.15
C ALA A 197 -6.31 -15.75 12.60
N ASP A 198 -6.51 -14.60 13.26
CA ASP A 198 -7.84 -14.13 13.67
C ASP A 198 -8.79 -13.96 12.46
N PRO A 199 -9.98 -14.59 12.46
CA PRO A 199 -10.92 -14.52 11.34
C PRO A 199 -11.42 -13.12 11.01
N ALA A 200 -11.59 -12.24 12.01
CA ALA A 200 -12.07 -10.88 11.77
C ALA A 200 -11.00 -10.04 11.09
N LEU A 201 -9.74 -10.10 11.57
CA LEU A 201 -8.59 -9.46 10.94
C LEU A 201 -8.30 -10.03 9.55
N ARG A 202 -8.41 -11.35 9.35
CA ARG A 202 -8.27 -11.97 8.03
C ARG A 202 -9.31 -11.45 7.04
N GLY A 203 -10.57 -11.33 7.48
CA GLY A 203 -11.61 -10.76 6.65
C GLY A 203 -11.34 -9.29 6.29
N GLU A 204 -10.71 -8.51 7.17
CA GLU A 204 -10.28 -7.14 6.88
C GLU A 204 -9.13 -7.11 5.88
N TYR A 205 -8.11 -7.95 6.08
CA TYR A 205 -6.97 -8.14 5.18
C TYR A 205 -7.42 -8.46 3.74
N GLU A 206 -8.31 -9.45 3.57
CA GLU A 206 -8.83 -9.85 2.26
C GLU A 206 -9.64 -8.72 1.60
N ARG A 207 -10.47 -8.01 2.37
CA ARG A 207 -11.23 -6.86 1.88
C ARG A 207 -10.31 -5.75 1.37
N ALA A 208 -9.30 -5.38 2.14
CA ALA A 208 -8.36 -4.33 1.77
C ALA A 208 -7.63 -4.65 0.45
N ILE A 209 -7.20 -5.90 0.28
CA ILE A 209 -6.59 -6.38 -0.99
C ILE A 209 -7.56 -6.28 -2.15
N ASP A 210 -8.77 -6.84 -1.99
CA ASP A 210 -9.73 -6.92 -3.08
C ASP A 210 -10.22 -5.54 -3.51
N ILE A 211 -10.54 -4.66 -2.56
CA ILE A 211 -10.99 -3.30 -2.86
C ILE A 211 -9.85 -2.51 -3.53
N SER A 212 -8.61 -2.63 -3.05
CA SER A 212 -7.44 -2.01 -3.70
C SER A 212 -7.27 -2.50 -5.14
N ARG A 213 -7.38 -3.80 -5.39
CA ARG A 213 -7.34 -4.35 -6.76
C ARG A 213 -8.47 -3.84 -7.64
N ALA A 214 -9.66 -3.63 -7.08
CA ALA A 214 -10.80 -3.12 -7.83
C ALA A 214 -10.61 -1.67 -8.24
N PHE A 215 -10.11 -0.81 -7.35
CA PHE A 215 -9.77 0.56 -7.70
C PHE A 215 -8.56 0.63 -8.64
N ALA A 216 -7.59 -0.27 -8.50
CA ALA A 216 -6.51 -0.40 -9.50
C ALA A 216 -7.04 -0.83 -10.88
N ALA A 217 -8.10 -1.65 -10.93
CA ALA A 217 -8.78 -2.01 -12.18
C ALA A 217 -9.52 -0.81 -12.78
N TRP A 218 -10.24 -0.07 -11.96
CA TRP A 218 -10.90 1.16 -12.38
C TRP A 218 -9.88 2.18 -12.91
N ASP A 219 -8.78 2.38 -12.20
CA ASP A 219 -7.74 3.34 -12.58
C ASP A 219 -7.01 3.01 -13.90
N ARG A 220 -7.13 1.77 -14.39
CA ARG A 220 -6.68 1.39 -15.75
C ARG A 220 -7.83 1.23 -16.75
N PHE A 221 -9.01 1.76 -16.42
CA PHE A 221 -10.24 1.70 -17.21
C PHE A 221 -10.83 0.29 -17.42
N ASP A 222 -10.43 -0.70 -16.61
CA ASP A 222 -11.06 -2.02 -16.54
C ASP A 222 -12.27 -1.96 -15.59
N HIS A 223 -13.28 -1.20 -16.01
CA HIS A 223 -14.49 -0.93 -15.22
C HIS A 223 -15.29 -2.19 -14.92
N VAL A 224 -15.27 -3.18 -15.83
CA VAL A 224 -15.96 -4.47 -15.64
C VAL A 224 -15.34 -5.25 -14.48
N SER A 225 -14.01 -5.39 -14.45
CA SER A 225 -13.35 -6.05 -13.32
C SER A 225 -13.54 -5.30 -12.02
N ALA A 226 -13.48 -3.96 -12.05
CA ALA A 226 -13.73 -3.12 -10.88
C ALA A 226 -15.12 -3.37 -10.30
N GLN A 227 -16.16 -3.34 -11.15
CA GLN A 227 -17.56 -3.53 -10.74
C GLN A 227 -17.80 -4.93 -10.16
N ARG A 228 -17.27 -5.96 -10.82
CA ARG A 228 -17.38 -7.36 -10.35
C ARG A 228 -16.84 -7.52 -8.93
N VAL A 229 -15.75 -6.85 -8.59
CA VAL A 229 -15.17 -6.94 -7.24
C VAL A 229 -15.93 -6.06 -6.25
N LEU A 230 -16.15 -4.78 -6.56
CA LEU A 230 -16.78 -3.81 -5.65
C LEU A 230 -18.23 -4.17 -5.32
N SER A 231 -18.97 -4.77 -6.25
CA SER A 231 -20.36 -5.21 -6.01
C SER A 231 -20.48 -6.21 -4.86
N ARG A 232 -19.50 -7.10 -4.68
CA ARG A 232 -19.47 -8.07 -3.57
C ARG A 232 -19.32 -7.39 -2.20
N TYR A 233 -18.67 -6.24 -2.17
CA TYR A 233 -18.37 -5.51 -0.94
C TYR A 233 -19.31 -4.33 -0.66
N ARG A 234 -20.27 -4.05 -1.56
CA ARG A 234 -21.27 -2.98 -1.42
C ARG A 234 -21.92 -2.88 -0.03
N PRO A 235 -22.38 -3.98 0.60
CA PRO A 235 -23.02 -3.89 1.91
C PRO A 235 -22.07 -3.47 3.04
N ARG A 236 -20.75 -3.65 2.84
CA ARG A 236 -19.71 -3.28 3.81
C ARG A 236 -19.03 -1.95 3.50
N LEU A 237 -19.23 -1.42 2.30
CA LEU A 237 -18.83 -0.07 1.94
C LEU A 237 -19.87 0.92 2.49
N GLY A 238 -19.42 1.96 3.18
CA GLY A 238 -20.29 3.00 3.73
C GLY A 238 -21.16 3.67 2.66
N ARG A 239 -22.29 4.26 3.06
CA ARG A 239 -23.24 4.91 2.13
C ARG A 239 -22.63 6.02 1.28
N HIS A 240 -21.56 6.65 1.77
CA HIS A 240 -20.82 7.69 1.04
C HIS A 240 -20.18 7.16 -0.27
N TRP A 241 -19.98 5.85 -0.41
CA TRP A 241 -19.50 5.23 -1.65
C TRP A 241 -20.57 5.05 -2.72
N TRP A 242 -21.86 5.10 -2.35
CA TRP A 242 -22.95 4.76 -3.27
C TRP A 242 -23.01 5.62 -4.53
N PRO A 243 -22.77 6.95 -4.49
CA PRO A 243 -22.69 7.75 -5.71
C PRO A 243 -21.63 7.24 -6.67
N LEU A 244 -20.42 6.93 -6.16
CA LEU A 244 -19.32 6.42 -6.96
C LEU A 244 -19.66 5.04 -7.57
N LEU A 245 -20.19 4.12 -6.77
CA LEU A 245 -20.57 2.79 -7.26
C LEU A 245 -21.73 2.86 -8.27
N GLY A 246 -22.65 3.80 -8.10
CA GLY A 246 -23.71 4.09 -9.05
C GLY A 246 -23.17 4.61 -10.39
N THR A 247 -22.17 5.50 -10.36
CA THR A 247 -21.45 5.94 -11.56
C THR A 247 -20.84 4.76 -12.29
N LEU A 248 -20.17 3.85 -11.59
CA LEU A 248 -19.57 2.66 -12.20
C LEU A 248 -20.60 1.78 -12.89
N ASP A 249 -21.75 1.53 -12.25
CA ASP A 249 -22.83 0.76 -12.86
C ASP A 249 -23.39 1.43 -14.10
N MET A 250 -23.61 2.75 -14.05
CA MET A 250 -24.11 3.50 -15.20
C MET A 250 -23.11 3.51 -16.37
N MET A 251 -21.81 3.56 -16.08
CA MET A 251 -20.76 3.52 -17.07
C MET A 251 -20.73 2.20 -17.88
N LEU A 252 -21.22 1.13 -17.28
CA LEU A 252 -21.31 -0.19 -17.91
C LEU A 252 -22.65 -0.44 -18.62
N LYS A 253 -23.63 0.45 -18.48
CA LYS A 253 -24.90 0.33 -19.21
C LYS A 253 -24.70 0.71 -20.68
N GLU A 254 -25.17 -0.18 -21.56
CA GLU A 254 -25.12 0.03 -23.00
C GLU A 254 -25.79 1.32 -23.40
N GLY A 255 -25.08 2.07 -24.26
CA GLY A 255 -25.53 3.35 -24.76
C GLY A 255 -25.96 4.30 -23.66
N ARG A 256 -25.31 4.29 -22.48
CA ARG A 256 -25.44 5.29 -21.38
C ARG A 256 -24.13 5.70 -20.72
N GLY A 257 -23.08 4.89 -20.88
CA GLY A 257 -21.83 5.09 -20.17
C GLY A 257 -20.85 6.09 -20.80
N GLU A 258 -21.05 6.50 -22.04
CA GLU A 258 -20.03 7.24 -22.80
C GLU A 258 -19.58 8.55 -22.13
N PRO A 259 -20.50 9.45 -21.69
CA PRO A 259 -20.08 10.68 -21.01
C PRO A 259 -19.37 10.40 -19.68
N LEU A 260 -19.80 9.36 -18.95
CA LEU A 260 -19.15 8.96 -17.69
C LEU A 260 -17.73 8.46 -17.92
N ARG A 261 -17.44 7.79 -19.04
CA ARG A 261 -16.08 7.36 -19.39
C ARG A 261 -15.19 8.54 -19.75
N LEU A 262 -15.72 9.56 -20.42
CA LEU A 262 -15.01 10.82 -20.66
C LEU A 262 -14.67 11.52 -19.35
N PHE A 263 -15.65 11.61 -18.43
CA PHE A 263 -15.39 12.19 -17.11
C PHE A 263 -14.42 11.36 -16.26
N ASP A 264 -14.47 10.03 -16.34
CA ASP A 264 -13.50 9.16 -15.67
C ASP A 264 -12.08 9.32 -16.26
N LEU A 265 -11.97 9.56 -17.57
CA LEU A 265 -10.70 9.87 -18.22
C LEU A 265 -10.10 11.19 -17.71
N TRP A 266 -10.94 12.22 -17.50
CA TRP A 266 -10.53 13.44 -16.81
C TRP A 266 -10.09 13.16 -15.37
N ARG A 267 -10.92 12.46 -14.58
CA ARG A 267 -10.56 12.07 -13.21
C ARG A 267 -9.27 11.27 -13.16
N ASN A 268 -8.99 10.45 -14.17
CA ASN A 268 -7.74 9.71 -14.28
C ASN A 268 -6.53 10.61 -14.54
N ALA A 269 -6.69 11.64 -15.38
CA ALA A 269 -5.66 12.65 -15.60
C ALA A 269 -5.29 13.36 -14.29
N GLU A 270 -6.28 13.77 -13.49
CA GLU A 270 -6.05 14.36 -12.15
C GLU A 270 -5.27 13.40 -11.24
N ARG A 271 -5.58 12.09 -11.28
CA ARG A 271 -4.85 11.09 -10.48
C ARG A 271 -3.39 10.96 -10.91
N ARG A 272 -3.10 10.99 -12.21
CA ARG A 272 -1.72 10.99 -12.71
C ARG A 272 -0.96 12.26 -12.32
N ALA A 273 -1.61 13.42 -12.40
CA ALA A 273 -1.02 14.67 -11.97
C ALA A 273 -0.74 14.70 -10.46
N THR A 274 -1.62 14.13 -9.63
CA THR A 274 -1.39 13.97 -8.17
C THR A 274 -0.12 13.15 -7.88
N GLN A 275 0.29 12.27 -8.81
CA GLN A 275 1.52 11.48 -8.71
C GLN A 275 2.75 12.16 -9.34
N GLY A 276 2.63 13.42 -9.79
CA GLY A 276 3.68 14.13 -10.52
C GLY A 276 3.93 13.61 -11.95
N ARG A 277 3.02 12.80 -12.50
CA ARG A 277 3.14 12.20 -13.84
C ARG A 277 2.40 13.06 -14.87
N TYR A 278 2.93 14.25 -15.15
CA TYR A 278 2.24 15.24 -15.98
C TYR A 278 2.13 14.86 -17.46
N ASP A 279 3.15 14.24 -18.05
CA ASP A 279 3.06 13.72 -19.43
C ASP A 279 1.92 12.71 -19.58
N ASP A 280 1.78 11.81 -18.60
CA ASP A 280 0.69 10.84 -18.54
C ASP A 280 -0.68 11.53 -18.42
N ALA A 281 -0.76 12.56 -17.58
CA ALA A 281 -1.99 13.32 -17.38
C ALA A 281 -2.42 14.06 -18.66
N VAL A 282 -1.48 14.72 -19.34
CA VAL A 282 -1.75 15.42 -20.62
C VAL A 282 -2.10 14.44 -21.75
N ALA A 283 -1.49 13.26 -21.79
CA ALA A 283 -1.88 12.22 -22.76
C ALA A 283 -3.37 11.81 -22.62
N ARG A 284 -3.89 11.78 -21.38
CA ARG A 284 -5.31 11.50 -21.11
C ARG A 284 -6.21 12.65 -21.52
N ILE A 285 -5.78 13.90 -21.34
CA ILE A 285 -6.49 15.09 -21.87
C ILE A 285 -6.57 15.04 -23.39
N TYR A 286 -5.48 14.66 -24.07
CA TYR A 286 -5.50 14.50 -25.52
C TYR A 286 -6.53 13.46 -25.97
N ARG A 287 -6.54 12.29 -25.32
CA ARG A 287 -7.56 11.26 -25.60
C ARG A 287 -8.97 11.73 -25.28
N LEU A 288 -9.15 12.51 -24.21
CA LEU A 288 -10.43 13.11 -23.85
C LEU A 288 -10.92 14.06 -24.94
N LEU A 289 -10.06 14.90 -25.50
CA LEU A 289 -10.39 15.80 -26.61
C LEU A 289 -10.82 15.06 -27.87
N GLU A 290 -10.05 14.04 -28.28
CA GLU A 290 -10.40 13.22 -29.44
C GLU A 290 -11.72 12.50 -29.25
N TRP A 291 -11.90 11.86 -28.08
CA TRP A 291 -13.08 11.05 -27.80
C TRP A 291 -14.33 11.93 -27.64
N SER A 292 -14.19 13.14 -27.09
CA SER A 292 -15.30 14.10 -26.99
C SER A 292 -15.84 14.46 -28.38
N ALA A 293 -14.97 14.81 -29.34
CA ALA A 293 -15.41 15.10 -30.71
C ALA A 293 -16.07 13.88 -31.37
N GLN A 294 -15.49 12.68 -31.18
CA GLN A 294 -16.07 11.43 -31.69
C GLN A 294 -17.47 11.17 -31.12
N TRP A 295 -17.65 11.36 -29.82
CA TRP A 295 -18.94 11.18 -29.15
C TRP A 295 -20.00 12.17 -29.65
N ILE A 296 -19.64 13.45 -29.81
CA ILE A 296 -20.55 14.48 -30.34
C ILE A 296 -21.01 14.12 -31.77
N LEU A 297 -20.06 13.76 -32.63
CA LEU A 297 -20.29 13.39 -34.03
C LEU A 297 -21.11 12.10 -34.21
N GLN A 298 -21.08 11.20 -33.22
CA GLN A 298 -21.81 9.95 -33.27
C GLN A 298 -23.33 10.18 -33.41
N SER A 299 -23.86 11.23 -32.78
CA SER A 299 -25.29 11.60 -32.89
C SER A 299 -25.70 11.96 -34.31
N ALA A 300 -24.76 12.49 -35.09
CA ALA A 300 -24.91 12.79 -36.50
C ALA A 300 -24.51 11.61 -37.39
N GLY A 301 -24.19 10.43 -36.85
CA GLY A 301 -23.76 9.26 -37.63
C GLY A 301 -22.49 9.52 -38.45
N ILE A 302 -21.51 10.21 -37.85
CA ILE A 302 -20.19 10.48 -38.44
C ILE A 302 -19.13 9.75 -37.61
N GLU A 303 -18.34 8.90 -38.26
CA GLU A 303 -17.14 8.31 -37.68
C GLU A 303 -15.90 9.05 -38.18
N THR A 304 -15.03 9.52 -37.28
CA THR A 304 -13.83 10.31 -37.64
C THR A 304 -12.83 9.58 -38.54
N LYS A 305 -12.87 8.25 -38.62
CA LYS A 305 -12.02 7.42 -39.50
C LYS A 305 -12.67 7.10 -40.86
N ASP A 306 -13.95 7.40 -41.04
CA ASP A 306 -14.75 7.08 -42.22
C ASP A 306 -15.86 8.14 -42.40
N VAL A 307 -15.44 9.38 -42.65
CA VAL A 307 -16.36 10.50 -42.79
C VAL A 307 -17.12 10.39 -44.12
N PRO A 308 -18.46 10.32 -44.12
CA PRO A 308 -19.23 10.23 -45.36
C PRO A 308 -19.01 11.48 -46.23
N PRO A 309 -18.73 11.36 -47.54
CA PRO A 309 -18.45 12.52 -48.40
C PRO A 309 -19.55 13.60 -48.38
N GLY A 310 -20.82 13.19 -48.31
CA GLY A 310 -21.95 14.11 -48.24
C GLY A 310 -22.13 14.82 -46.88
N LYS A 311 -21.32 14.46 -45.87
CA LYS A 311 -21.28 15.11 -44.55
C LYS A 311 -19.98 15.90 -44.33
N ILE A 312 -19.22 16.16 -45.40
CA ILE A 312 -18.05 17.03 -45.36
C ILE A 312 -18.54 18.44 -45.72
N PRO A 313 -18.56 19.39 -44.78
CA PRO A 313 -18.96 20.77 -45.03
C PRO A 313 -18.06 21.44 -46.07
N GLU A 314 -18.62 22.43 -46.77
CA GLU A 314 -17.87 23.20 -47.76
C GLU A 314 -16.67 23.93 -47.10
N GLY A 315 -15.48 23.80 -47.69
CA GLY A 315 -14.25 24.38 -47.15
C GLY A 315 -13.50 23.51 -46.13
N VAL A 316 -14.07 22.38 -45.67
CA VAL A 316 -13.36 21.43 -44.79
C VAL A 316 -12.56 20.43 -45.62
N ALA A 317 -11.24 20.57 -45.62
CA ALA A 317 -10.33 19.64 -46.29
C ALA A 317 -10.00 18.44 -45.38
N LEU A 318 -10.41 17.24 -45.80
CA LEU A 318 -10.06 15.98 -45.14
C LEU A 318 -9.07 15.17 -45.98
N THR A 319 -8.22 14.40 -45.32
CA THR A 319 -7.32 13.46 -45.98
C THR A 319 -7.98 12.09 -46.11
N LYS A 320 -7.55 11.29 -47.09
CA LYS A 320 -7.97 9.89 -47.20
C LYS A 320 -6.99 8.98 -46.47
N ASN A 321 -7.51 7.99 -45.75
CA ASN A 321 -6.71 6.93 -45.16
C ASN A 321 -6.24 5.91 -46.24
N ARG A 322 -5.52 4.86 -45.81
CA ARG A 322 -4.99 3.83 -46.73
C ARG A 322 -6.08 3.05 -47.49
N GLU A 323 -7.30 3.03 -46.98
CA GLU A 323 -8.47 2.39 -47.59
C GLU A 323 -9.27 3.35 -48.49
N GLY A 324 -8.79 4.59 -48.68
CA GLY A 324 -9.44 5.60 -49.51
C GLY A 324 -10.61 6.33 -48.85
N LYS A 325 -10.85 6.08 -47.56
CA LYS A 325 -11.92 6.72 -46.76
C LYS A 325 -11.46 8.05 -46.18
N TYR A 326 -12.35 9.03 -46.09
CA TYR A 326 -12.01 10.32 -45.48
C TYR A 326 -11.83 10.18 -43.97
N GLN A 327 -10.74 10.74 -43.45
CA GLN A 327 -10.44 10.77 -42.02
C GLN A 327 -10.30 12.22 -41.52
N ALA A 328 -10.78 12.45 -40.32
CA ALA A 328 -10.70 13.72 -39.60
C ALA A 328 -9.79 13.55 -38.38
N GLY A 329 -8.61 14.17 -38.42
CA GLY A 329 -7.77 14.36 -37.23
C GLY A 329 -8.42 15.35 -36.26
N LEU A 330 -7.85 15.52 -35.06
CA LEU A 330 -8.47 16.24 -33.94
C LEU A 330 -9.15 17.57 -34.31
N PHE A 331 -8.46 18.49 -34.98
CA PHE A 331 -9.03 19.79 -35.37
C PHE A 331 -10.15 19.68 -36.40
N ALA A 332 -10.00 18.78 -37.38
CA ALA A 332 -11.04 18.53 -38.36
C ALA A 332 -12.27 17.89 -37.71
N ALA A 333 -12.07 16.98 -36.75
CA ALA A 333 -13.14 16.36 -35.99
C ALA A 333 -13.92 17.39 -35.17
N TRP A 334 -13.24 18.33 -34.49
CA TRP A 334 -13.91 19.42 -33.79
C TRP A 334 -14.58 20.43 -34.71
N THR A 335 -14.02 20.66 -35.91
CA THR A 335 -14.69 21.49 -36.93
C THR A 335 -15.99 20.84 -37.39
N LEU A 336 -15.97 19.54 -37.69
CA LEU A 336 -17.20 18.79 -37.98
C LEU A 336 -18.15 18.80 -36.77
N ALA A 337 -17.63 18.67 -35.54
CA ALA A 337 -18.46 18.68 -34.34
C ALA A 337 -19.14 20.04 -34.11
N ALA A 338 -18.51 21.15 -34.50
CA ALA A 338 -19.12 22.47 -34.48
C ALA A 338 -20.32 22.55 -35.43
N ASP A 339 -20.22 21.94 -36.61
CA ASP A 339 -21.28 21.98 -37.63
C ASP A 339 -22.45 21.03 -37.32
N TYR A 340 -22.16 19.89 -36.66
CA TYR A 340 -23.16 18.84 -36.42
C TYR A 340 -23.59 18.68 -34.95
N GLY A 341 -22.87 19.27 -34.00
CA GLY A 341 -23.08 19.13 -32.55
C GLY A 341 -24.02 20.17 -31.93
N GLY A 342 -24.57 21.08 -32.73
CA GLY A 342 -25.47 22.14 -32.29
C GLY A 342 -24.74 23.38 -31.75
N GLU A 343 -25.52 24.43 -31.43
CA GLU A 343 -24.99 25.78 -31.17
C GLU A 343 -23.99 25.84 -30.00
N VAL A 344 -24.19 25.06 -28.94
CA VAL A 344 -23.28 25.05 -27.78
C VAL A 344 -21.88 24.54 -28.17
N VAL A 345 -21.80 23.56 -29.08
CA VAL A 345 -20.52 23.04 -29.58
C VAL A 345 -19.91 24.03 -30.58
N ALA A 346 -20.73 24.65 -31.42
CA ALA A 346 -20.28 25.65 -32.38
C ALA A 346 -19.65 26.88 -31.68
N GLU A 347 -20.29 27.38 -30.62
CA GLU A 347 -19.79 28.51 -29.82
C GLU A 347 -18.52 28.14 -29.05
N PHE A 348 -18.46 26.93 -28.48
CA PHE A 348 -17.23 26.43 -27.88
C PHE A 348 -16.10 26.41 -28.89
N TRP A 349 -16.32 25.87 -30.09
CA TRP A 349 -15.29 25.79 -31.12
C TRP A 349 -14.82 27.17 -31.57
N ARG A 350 -15.77 28.08 -31.83
CA ARG A 350 -15.50 29.47 -32.22
C ARG A 350 -14.61 30.20 -31.20
N SER A 351 -14.86 29.97 -29.90
CA SER A 351 -14.14 30.68 -28.83
C SER A 351 -12.87 29.97 -28.34
N GLN A 352 -12.76 28.64 -28.48
CA GLN A 352 -11.69 27.85 -27.85
C GLN A 352 -10.73 27.18 -28.82
N LYS A 353 -10.95 27.24 -30.13
CA LYS A 353 -10.08 26.59 -31.14
C LYS A 353 -8.62 27.00 -31.00
N GLU A 354 -8.32 28.29 -30.90
CA GLU A 354 -6.94 28.79 -30.83
C GLU A 354 -6.29 28.44 -29.48
N SER A 355 -7.01 28.60 -28.36
CA SER A 355 -6.53 28.17 -27.03
C SER A 355 -6.21 26.67 -26.99
N MET A 356 -7.05 25.84 -27.62
CA MET A 356 -6.80 24.41 -27.73
C MET A 356 -5.55 24.13 -28.57
N LEU A 357 -5.31 24.89 -29.64
CA LEU A 357 -4.11 24.77 -30.48
C LEU A 357 -2.85 25.07 -29.68
N ASP A 358 -2.84 26.19 -28.94
CA ASP A 358 -1.70 26.63 -28.15
C ASP A 358 -1.34 25.61 -27.06
N LEU A 359 -2.35 25.06 -26.35
CA LEU A 359 -2.13 24.00 -25.38
C LEU A 359 -1.54 22.74 -26.04
N LEU A 360 -2.08 22.31 -27.19
CA LEU A 360 -1.57 21.12 -27.87
C LEU A 360 -0.15 21.28 -28.41
N GLN A 361 0.32 22.51 -28.64
CA GLN A 361 1.72 22.76 -28.99
C GLN A 361 2.67 22.35 -27.86
N SER A 362 2.38 22.65 -26.59
CA SER A 362 3.25 22.22 -25.48
C SER A 362 3.33 20.68 -25.40
N ARG A 363 2.20 19.99 -25.55
CA ARG A 363 2.16 18.52 -25.68
C ARG A 363 3.03 18.01 -26.81
N ASN A 364 3.02 18.64 -27.99
CA ASN A 364 3.79 18.14 -29.13
C ASN A 364 5.31 18.17 -28.90
N HIS A 365 5.79 19.08 -28.04
CA HIS A 365 7.19 19.13 -27.64
C HIS A 365 7.56 18.14 -26.52
N SER A 366 6.56 17.41 -25.98
CA SER A 366 6.78 16.45 -24.90
C SER A 366 7.35 15.11 -25.38
N ILE A 367 8.06 14.42 -24.49
CA ILE A 367 8.72 13.13 -24.71
C ILE A 367 7.73 11.98 -25.01
N LEU A 368 6.50 12.03 -24.47
CA LEU A 368 5.45 11.04 -24.77
C LEU A 368 4.63 11.42 -26.02
N ALA A 369 5.09 12.41 -26.77
CA ALA A 369 4.50 12.89 -28.01
C ALA A 369 5.51 12.84 -29.16
N HIS A 370 5.96 14.00 -29.64
CA HIS A 370 6.87 14.12 -30.77
C HIS A 370 8.15 14.90 -30.44
N GLY A 371 8.33 15.31 -29.18
CA GLY A 371 9.49 16.07 -28.74
C GLY A 371 10.35 15.32 -27.72
N PHE A 372 11.06 16.08 -26.89
CA PHE A 372 12.16 15.56 -26.06
C PHE A 372 12.15 16.07 -24.61
N LYS A 373 11.17 16.89 -24.23
CA LYS A 373 11.07 17.48 -22.87
C LYS A 373 9.92 16.83 -22.09
N PRO A 374 10.01 16.69 -20.77
CA PRO A 374 8.83 16.34 -19.97
C PRO A 374 7.86 17.53 -19.91
N ILE A 375 6.59 17.25 -19.63
CA ILE A 375 5.60 18.28 -19.28
C ILE A 375 5.88 18.75 -17.85
N SER A 376 5.93 20.06 -17.65
CA SER A 376 6.06 20.69 -16.33
C SER A 376 4.72 20.78 -15.58
N GLU A 377 4.78 21.01 -14.27
CA GLU A 377 3.60 21.24 -13.46
C GLU A 377 2.78 22.45 -13.91
N ASN A 378 3.46 23.55 -14.29
CA ASN A 378 2.78 24.76 -14.79
C ASN A 378 2.01 24.49 -16.09
N GLU A 379 2.63 23.76 -17.03
CA GLU A 379 1.96 23.36 -18.26
C GLU A 379 0.74 22.47 -17.97
N TRP A 380 0.86 21.51 -17.05
CA TRP A 380 -0.29 20.74 -16.57
C TRP A 380 -1.39 21.63 -15.99
N GLN A 381 -1.04 22.61 -15.14
CA GLN A 381 -2.01 23.52 -14.54
C GLN A 381 -2.76 24.34 -15.60
N ASP A 382 -2.09 24.77 -16.67
CA ASP A 382 -2.73 25.47 -17.78
C ASP A 382 -3.69 24.56 -18.56
N PHE A 383 -3.29 23.31 -18.82
CA PHE A 383 -4.19 22.29 -19.39
C PHE A 383 -5.41 22.04 -18.50
N ALA A 384 -5.18 21.82 -17.20
CA ALA A 384 -6.22 21.50 -16.24
C ALA A 384 -7.24 22.63 -16.14
N ARG A 385 -6.77 23.87 -15.99
CA ARG A 385 -7.61 25.07 -15.93
C ARG A 385 -8.49 25.19 -17.16
N TRP A 386 -7.93 25.02 -18.36
CA TRP A 386 -8.72 25.09 -19.58
C TRP A 386 -9.76 23.97 -19.69
N VAL A 387 -9.42 22.74 -19.29
CA VAL A 387 -10.38 21.63 -19.27
C VAL A 387 -11.52 21.91 -18.29
N GLU A 388 -11.21 22.34 -17.07
CA GLU A 388 -12.18 22.65 -16.02
C GLU A 388 -13.10 23.81 -16.38
N GLU A 389 -12.55 24.89 -16.95
CA GLU A 389 -13.30 26.10 -17.24
C GLU A 389 -14.07 26.06 -18.57
N LYS A 390 -13.63 25.23 -19.52
CA LYS A 390 -14.15 25.25 -20.90
C LYS A 390 -14.70 23.90 -21.34
N LEU A 391 -13.88 22.86 -21.31
CA LEU A 391 -14.28 21.57 -21.87
C LEU A 391 -15.32 20.84 -21.00
N LEU A 392 -15.11 20.75 -19.70
CA LEU A 392 -16.06 20.08 -18.80
C LEU A 392 -17.44 20.75 -18.80
N PRO A 393 -17.57 22.09 -18.75
CA PRO A 393 -18.87 22.76 -18.90
C PRO A 393 -19.58 22.41 -20.21
N LEU A 394 -18.85 22.33 -21.34
CA LEU A 394 -19.42 21.88 -22.61
C LEU A 394 -19.94 20.44 -22.49
N LEU A 395 -19.12 19.50 -22.03
CA LEU A 395 -19.50 18.09 -21.95
C LEU A 395 -20.69 17.89 -21.01
N LEU A 396 -20.74 18.62 -19.89
CA LEU A 396 -21.87 18.62 -18.96
C LEU A 396 -23.12 19.22 -19.58
N ALA A 397 -23.02 20.30 -20.35
CA ALA A 397 -24.16 20.87 -21.06
C ALA A 397 -24.76 19.87 -22.06
N ILE A 398 -23.92 19.11 -22.77
CA ILE A 398 -24.36 18.06 -23.69
C ILE A 398 -24.95 16.86 -22.93
N SER A 399 -24.37 16.47 -21.79
CA SER A 399 -24.82 15.32 -21.01
C SER A 399 -25.96 15.58 -20.03
N ALA A 400 -26.35 16.83 -19.82
CA ALA A 400 -27.36 17.20 -18.83
C ALA A 400 -28.78 16.69 -19.15
N ASN A 401 -29.06 16.45 -20.43
CA ASN A 401 -30.37 16.07 -20.94
C ASN A 401 -30.49 14.56 -21.19
N ASP A 402 -31.70 14.11 -21.54
CA ASP A 402 -31.92 12.74 -21.98
C ASP A 402 -31.05 12.40 -23.19
N PRO A 403 -30.52 11.17 -23.30
CA PRO A 403 -30.74 10.02 -22.40
C PRO A 403 -29.78 9.92 -21.20
N TRP A 404 -28.88 10.90 -21.01
CA TRP A 404 -27.77 10.82 -20.05
C TRP A 404 -28.11 11.32 -18.65
N ARG A 405 -28.73 12.50 -18.55
CA ARG A 405 -29.07 13.17 -17.28
C ARG A 405 -27.88 13.34 -16.31
N ILE A 406 -26.68 13.53 -16.85
CA ILE A 406 -25.45 13.75 -16.08
C ILE A 406 -25.20 15.26 -16.04
N LYS A 407 -25.51 15.87 -14.91
CA LYS A 407 -25.45 17.33 -14.70
C LYS A 407 -24.21 17.79 -13.96
N GLU A 408 -23.51 16.87 -13.32
CA GLU A 408 -22.36 17.14 -12.48
C GLU A 408 -21.25 16.15 -12.79
N LEU A 409 -20.00 16.61 -12.61
CA LEU A 409 -18.83 15.77 -12.75
C LEU A 409 -18.85 14.68 -11.67
N PRO A 410 -18.74 13.38 -12.03
CA PRO A 410 -18.67 12.31 -11.04
C PRO A 410 -17.56 12.52 -10.00
N PRO A 411 -17.73 11.98 -8.78
CA PRO A 411 -16.73 12.09 -7.73
C PRO A 411 -15.41 11.45 -8.16
N GLN A 412 -14.31 11.96 -7.59
CA GLN A 412 -13.00 11.34 -7.74
C GLN A 412 -12.94 10.01 -6.99
N LEU A 413 -12.05 9.11 -7.43
CA LEU A 413 -11.72 7.90 -6.70
C LEU A 413 -11.13 8.24 -5.32
N PRO A 414 -11.39 7.39 -4.31
CA PRO A 414 -11.06 7.64 -2.91
C PRO A 414 -9.56 7.77 -2.64
N ARG A 415 -9.20 8.53 -1.62
CA ARG A 415 -7.80 8.61 -1.15
C ARG A 415 -7.54 7.83 0.15
N TRP A 416 -8.57 7.22 0.71
CA TRP A 416 -8.47 6.36 1.89
C TRP A 416 -9.56 5.28 1.85
N LEU A 417 -9.32 4.15 2.50
CA LEU A 417 -10.33 3.15 2.76
C LEU A 417 -10.87 3.41 4.17
N GLU A 418 -12.09 3.92 4.27
CA GLU A 418 -12.73 4.04 5.58
C GLU A 418 -12.96 2.65 6.17
N ALA A 419 -12.65 2.50 7.46
CA ALA A 419 -13.06 1.34 8.21
C ALA A 419 -14.59 1.29 8.22
N SER A 420 -15.16 0.14 7.86
CA SER A 420 -16.59 -0.10 8.07
C SER A 420 -16.86 0.02 9.58
N GLU A 421 -17.66 0.99 10.00
CA GLU A 421 -18.22 1.03 11.36
C GLU A 421 -19.06 -0.22 11.66
#